data_AF-A0A165DGX9-F1
#
_entry.id   AF-A0A165DGX9-F1
#
_cell.length_a   1.000
_cell.length_b   1.000
_cell.length_c   1.000
_cell.angle_alpha   90.00
_cell.angle_beta   90.00
_cell.angle_gamma   90.00
#
_symmetry.space_group_name_H-M   'P 1'
#
loop_
_entity.id
_entity.type
_entity.pdbx_description
1 polymer ?
#
loop_
_entity_poly.entity_id
_entity_poly.type
_entity_poly.pdbx_seq_one_letter_code
_entity_poly.pdbx_strand_id
1 'polypeptide(L)'
;MADAAEAHGLPSLNQASVASRFVAEKDLERAKALKEEQWKAAYERIGQEPPKLQEDPDYDGRSLAEKLAANKAAKQEEWEQRSKLSAQFRPLDADEIRFLDTVLDQRKEEERKRKLEDDEEVLGFRECVRDIFEVGV
;
A
#
# COMPACT_ATOMS: atom_id res chain seq x y z
N MET A 1 -17.43 23.44 -21.44
CA MET A 1 -16.38 23.28 -20.42
C MET A 1 -15.31 22.40 -21.04
N ALA A 2 -14.20 23.00 -21.47
CA ALA A 2 -13.16 22.31 -22.24
C ALA A 2 -12.12 21.72 -21.27
N ASP A 3 -11.93 20.41 -21.39
CA ASP A 3 -10.94 19.60 -20.70
C ASP A 3 -9.58 19.80 -21.38
N ALA A 4 -8.57 20.27 -20.65
CA ALA A 4 -7.21 20.48 -21.14
C ALA A 4 -6.22 19.94 -20.10
N ALA A 5 -6.24 18.61 -19.92
CA ALA A 5 -5.14 17.90 -19.29
C ALA A 5 -3.98 17.79 -20.31
N GLU A 6 -3.17 18.85 -20.41
CA GLU A 6 -1.94 18.82 -21.20
C GLU A 6 -0.93 17.92 -20.48
N ALA A 7 -0.85 16.67 -20.95
CA ALA A 7 0.15 15.71 -20.54
C ALA A 7 1.54 16.21 -20.97
N HIS A 8 2.31 16.77 -20.03
CA HIS A 8 3.75 16.95 -20.22
C HIS A 8 4.44 15.58 -20.15
N GLY A 9 4.28 14.79 -21.21
CA GLY A 9 5.06 13.58 -21.46
C GLY A 9 6.50 13.97 -21.76
N LEU A 10 7.44 13.26 -21.14
CA LEU A 10 8.87 13.39 -21.46
C LEU A 10 9.07 13.24 -22.97
N PRO A 11 9.77 14.17 -23.65
CA PRO A 11 9.95 14.09 -25.09
C PRO A 11 10.65 12.77 -25.45
N SER A 12 10.02 12.00 -26.33
CA SER A 12 10.56 10.71 -26.79
C SER A 12 11.92 10.93 -27.44
N LEU A 13 12.94 10.27 -26.87
CA LEU A 13 14.34 10.38 -27.29
C LEU A 13 14.59 9.89 -28.72
N ASN A 14 13.59 9.27 -29.38
CA ASN A 14 13.71 8.70 -30.72
C ASN A 14 13.00 9.52 -31.81
N GLN A 15 12.24 10.56 -31.45
CA GLN A 15 11.31 11.21 -32.37
C GLN A 15 11.76 12.61 -32.84
N ALA A 16 12.69 13.24 -32.13
CA ALA A 16 13.09 14.62 -32.35
C ALA A 16 14.56 14.73 -32.83
N SER A 17 14.83 15.66 -33.77
CA SER A 17 16.18 15.94 -34.29
C SER A 17 17.11 16.38 -33.16
N VAL A 18 18.42 16.13 -33.29
CA VAL A 18 19.42 16.46 -32.24
C VAL A 18 19.34 17.93 -31.83
N ALA A 19 19.02 18.84 -32.76
CA ALA A 19 18.88 20.27 -32.50
C ALA A 19 17.71 20.61 -31.55
N SER A 20 16.59 19.89 -31.63
CA SER A 20 15.43 20.10 -30.74
C SER A 20 15.62 19.61 -29.30
N ARG A 21 16.77 19.00 -28.97
CA ARG A 21 17.09 18.47 -27.63
C ARG A 21 17.92 19.44 -26.79
N PHE A 22 18.51 20.45 -27.43
CA PHE A 22 19.30 21.46 -26.74
C PHE A 22 18.42 22.70 -26.53
N VAL A 23 18.28 23.10 -25.27
CA VAL A 23 17.55 24.31 -24.88
C VAL A 23 18.56 25.29 -24.32
N ALA A 24 18.48 26.56 -24.74
CA ALA A 24 19.33 27.59 -24.19
C ALA A 24 18.92 27.88 -22.74
N GLU A 25 19.90 28.21 -21.90
CA GLU A 25 19.68 28.58 -20.50
C GLU A 25 18.61 29.66 -20.33
N LYS A 26 18.65 30.69 -21.19
CA LYS A 26 17.66 31.78 -21.21
C LYS A 26 16.24 31.30 -21.48
N ASP A 27 16.06 30.26 -22.28
CA ASP A 27 14.73 29.73 -22.59
C ASP A 27 14.20 28.89 -21.42
N LEU A 28 15.09 28.21 -20.67
CA LEU A 28 14.75 27.55 -19.41
C LEU A 28 14.36 28.56 -18.33
N GLU A 29 15.09 29.66 -18.19
CA GLU A 29 14.77 30.75 -17.26
C GLU A 29 13.40 31.36 -17.55
N ARG A 30 13.11 31.66 -18.82
CA ARG A 30 11.79 32.17 -19.24
C ARG A 30 10.69 31.16 -18.94
N ALA A 31 10.90 29.88 -19.25
CA ALA A 31 9.91 28.84 -18.97
C ALA A 31 9.65 28.68 -17.46
N LYS A 32 10.70 28.77 -16.63
CA LYS A 32 10.58 28.77 -15.16
C LYS A 32 9.79 29.98 -14.67
N ALA A 33 10.11 31.18 -15.16
CA ALA A 33 9.41 32.42 -14.79
C ALA A 33 7.93 32.40 -15.16
N LEU A 34 7.58 31.95 -16.37
CA LEU A 34 6.19 31.80 -16.80
C LEU A 34 5.43 30.80 -15.92
N LYS A 35 6.08 29.68 -15.56
CA LYS A 35 5.48 28.67 -14.69
C LYS A 35 5.25 29.21 -13.28
N GLU A 36 6.19 29.97 -12.74
CA GLU A 36 6.07 30.61 -11.43
C GLU A 36 4.96 31.67 -11.41
N GLU A 37 4.85 32.48 -12.46
CA GLU A 37 3.76 33.46 -12.62
C GLU A 37 2.39 32.77 -12.68
N GLN A 38 2.27 31.71 -13.49
CA GLN A 38 1.04 30.91 -13.57
C GLN A 38 0.69 30.25 -12.24
N TRP A 39 1.70 29.72 -11.54
CA TRP A 39 1.54 29.14 -10.22
C TRP A 39 1.02 30.18 -9.23
N LYS A 40 1.68 31.34 -9.15
CA LYS A 40 1.27 32.43 -8.27
C LYS A 40 -0.16 32.89 -8.56
N ALA A 41 -0.52 33.08 -9.83
CA ALA A 41 -1.88 33.46 -10.23
C ALA A 41 -2.92 32.38 -9.86
N ALA A 42 -2.58 31.10 -9.96
CA ALA A 42 -3.47 30.00 -9.57
C ALA A 42 -3.73 29.99 -8.05
N TYR A 43 -2.70 30.25 -7.24
CA TYR A 43 -2.81 30.32 -5.78
C TYR A 43 -3.54 31.58 -5.30
N GLU A 44 -3.30 32.74 -5.94
CA GLU A 44 -4.04 33.98 -5.70
C GLU A 44 -5.55 33.78 -5.95
N ARG A 45 -5.91 33.02 -6.99
CA ARG A 45 -7.32 32.68 -7.27
C ARG A 45 -7.96 31.77 -6.22
N ILE A 46 -7.18 30.87 -5.61
CA ILE A 46 -7.65 29.93 -4.59
C ILE A 46 -7.67 30.57 -3.18
N GLY A 47 -7.05 31.75 -3.01
CA GLY A 47 -7.01 32.48 -1.74
C GLY A 47 -6.12 31.82 -0.69
N GLN A 48 -5.21 30.94 -1.11
CA GLN A 48 -4.25 30.26 -0.24
C GLN A 48 -2.83 30.73 -0.57
N GLU A 49 -1.98 30.82 0.45
CA GLU A 49 -0.58 31.18 0.26
C GLU A 49 0.14 30.05 -0.50
N PRO A 50 0.91 30.36 -1.57
CA PRO A 50 1.73 29.37 -2.26
C PRO A 50 2.66 28.67 -1.26
N PRO A 51 2.75 27.33 -1.28
CA PRO A 51 3.75 26.61 -0.50
C PRO A 51 5.15 27.16 -0.79
N LYS A 52 6.00 27.26 0.23
CA LYS A 52 7.39 27.67 0.06
C LYS A 52 8.03 26.78 -1.00
N LEU A 53 8.58 27.43 -2.03
CA LEU A 53 9.31 26.74 -3.09
C LEU A 53 10.43 25.95 -2.42
N GLN A 54 10.43 24.63 -2.62
CA GLN A 54 11.50 23.79 -2.10
C GLN A 54 12.81 24.30 -2.70
N GLU A 55 13.76 24.65 -1.84
CA GLU A 55 15.10 25.06 -2.28
C GLU A 55 15.68 23.95 -3.16
N ASP A 56 16.32 24.36 -4.26
CA ASP A 56 17.04 23.42 -5.11
C ASP A 56 17.97 22.59 -4.20
N PRO A 57 17.94 21.25 -4.29
CA PRO A 57 18.72 20.42 -3.39
C PRO A 57 20.18 20.84 -3.45
N ASP A 58 20.79 21.02 -2.27
CA ASP A 58 22.19 21.38 -2.12
C ASP A 58 23.05 20.65 -3.15
N TYR A 59 23.89 21.40 -3.87
CA TYR A 59 24.74 20.87 -4.93
C TYR A 59 25.61 19.72 -4.38
N ASP A 60 25.15 18.50 -4.63
CA ASP A 60 25.80 17.30 -4.11
C ASP A 60 27.11 17.08 -4.88
N GLY A 61 28.24 17.23 -4.18
CA GLY A 61 29.59 17.05 -4.70
C GLY A 61 29.94 15.60 -5.07
N ARG A 62 29.06 14.62 -4.81
CA ARG A 62 29.24 13.25 -5.27
C ARG A 62 29.20 13.15 -6.79
N SER A 63 30.02 12.25 -7.32
CA SER A 63 30.08 11.98 -8.75
C SER A 63 28.73 11.44 -9.26
N LEU A 64 28.41 11.69 -10.54
CA LEU A 64 27.19 11.15 -11.16
C LEU A 64 27.13 9.62 -11.05
N ALA A 65 28.28 8.94 -11.15
CA ALA A 65 28.36 7.48 -11.03
C ALA A 65 27.87 6.99 -9.66
N GLU A 66 28.29 7.67 -8.59
CA GLU A 66 27.89 7.36 -7.22
C GLU A 66 26.39 7.60 -7.01
N LYS A 67 25.85 8.72 -7.51
CA LYS A 67 24.42 9.01 -7.49
C LYS A 67 23.60 7.95 -8.22
N LEU A 68 24.05 7.51 -9.39
CA LEU A 68 23.37 6.47 -10.16
C LEU A 68 23.45 5.10 -9.47
N ALA A 69 24.58 4.79 -8.81
CA ALA A 69 24.71 3.57 -8.03
C ALA A 69 23.76 3.56 -6.82
N ALA A 70 23.68 4.68 -6.08
CA ALA A 70 22.76 4.83 -4.96
C ALA A 70 21.29 4.69 -5.39
N ASN A 71 20.88 5.31 -6.51
CA ASN A 71 19.52 5.18 -7.04
C ASN A 71 19.19 3.73 -7.46
N LYS A 72 20.15 3.02 -8.06
CA LYS A 72 19.97 1.60 -8.41
C LYS A 72 19.83 0.73 -7.17
N ALA A 73 20.71 0.95 -6.18
CA ALA A 73 20.67 0.22 -4.91
C ALA A 73 19.36 0.46 -4.17
N ALA A 74 18.92 1.71 -4.02
CA ALA A 74 17.66 2.06 -3.38
C ALA A 74 16.46 1.39 -4.06
N LYS A 75 16.39 1.44 -5.39
CA LYS A 75 15.32 0.77 -6.14
C LYS A 75 15.36 -0.75 -6.00
N GLN A 76 16.56 -1.32 -5.94
CA GLN A 76 16.75 -2.75 -5.73
C GLN A 76 16.31 -3.17 -4.32
N GLU A 77 16.70 -2.42 -3.29
CA GLU A 77 16.29 -2.66 -1.91
C GLU A 77 14.77 -2.53 -1.74
N GLU A 78 14.13 -1.52 -2.34
CA GLU A 78 12.67 -1.39 -2.34
C GLU A 78 11.99 -2.59 -3.01
N TRP A 79 12.54 -3.05 -4.14
CA TRP A 79 12.02 -4.21 -4.84
C TRP A 79 12.20 -5.48 -4.02
N GLU A 80 13.36 -5.67 -3.37
CA GLU A 80 13.64 -6.80 -2.50
C GLU A 80 12.78 -6.78 -1.24
N GLN A 81 12.57 -5.63 -0.60
CA GLN A 81 11.70 -5.48 0.56
C GLN A 81 10.25 -5.84 0.21
N ARG A 82 9.75 -5.33 -0.92
CA ARG A 82 8.41 -5.66 -1.41
C ARG A 82 8.28 -7.12 -1.82
N SER A 83 9.32 -7.68 -2.44
CA SER A 83 9.34 -9.07 -2.89
C SER A 83 9.56 -10.05 -1.72
N LYS A 84 10.22 -9.63 -0.65
CA LYS A 84 10.46 -10.42 0.56
C LYS A 84 9.17 -10.79 1.26
N LEU A 85 8.25 -9.83 1.41
CA LEU A 85 6.91 -10.10 1.96
C LEU A 85 6.10 -11.02 1.04
N SER A 86 6.25 -10.84 -0.29
CA SER A 86 5.57 -11.70 -1.26
C SER A 86 6.13 -13.12 -1.30
N ALA A 87 7.44 -13.30 -1.14
CA ALA A 87 8.13 -14.59 -1.20
C ALA A 87 7.99 -15.40 0.09
N GLN A 88 7.54 -14.78 1.19
CA GLN A 88 7.31 -15.47 2.45
C GLN A 88 6.17 -16.49 2.37
N PHE A 89 5.22 -16.29 1.47
CA PHE A 89 4.08 -17.18 1.28
C PHE A 89 4.29 -18.03 0.03
N ARG A 90 4.39 -19.34 0.24
CA ARG A 90 4.29 -20.33 -0.83
C ARG A 90 2.84 -20.85 -0.93
N PRO A 91 2.39 -21.32 -2.11
CA PRO A 91 1.10 -22.01 -2.20
C PRO A 91 1.12 -23.30 -1.35
N LEU A 92 -0.05 -23.66 -0.81
CA LEU A 92 -0.24 -24.90 -0.08
C LEU A 92 -0.24 -26.09 -1.05
N ASP A 93 0.36 -27.20 -0.64
CA ASP A 93 0.30 -28.46 -1.36
C ASP A 93 -1.04 -29.19 -1.13
N ALA A 94 -1.40 -30.13 -2.00
CA ALA A 94 -2.64 -30.90 -1.92
C ALA A 94 -2.75 -31.72 -0.62
N ASP A 95 -1.62 -32.21 -0.09
CA ASP A 95 -1.58 -32.89 1.22
C ASP A 95 -1.84 -31.93 2.38
N GLU A 96 -1.29 -30.71 2.30
CA GLU A 96 -1.44 -29.68 3.34
C GLU A 96 -2.89 -29.20 3.41
N ILE A 97 -3.57 -29.08 2.27
CA ILE A 97 -5.01 -28.76 2.21
C ILE A 97 -5.85 -29.85 2.89
N ARG A 98 -5.61 -31.12 2.56
CA ARG A 98 -6.32 -32.26 3.19
C ARG A 98 -6.11 -32.31 4.70
N PHE A 99 -4.90 -32.00 5.15
CA PHE A 99 -4.61 -31.90 6.57
C PHE A 99 -5.42 -30.79 7.25
N LEU A 100 -5.51 -29.61 6.64
CA LEU A 100 -6.32 -28.50 7.18
C LEU A 100 -7.81 -28.85 7.26
N ASP A 101 -8.35 -29.55 6.26
CA ASP A 101 -9.74 -30.04 6.32
C ASP A 101 -9.95 -30.99 7.49
N THR A 102 -9.00 -31.91 7.72
CA THR A 102 -9.04 -32.85 8.86
C THR A 102 -9.01 -32.11 10.20
N VAL A 103 -8.15 -31.09 10.34
CA VAL A 103 -8.08 -30.27 11.56
C VAL A 103 -9.36 -29.48 11.79
N LEU A 104 -9.99 -28.96 10.74
CA LEU A 104 -11.26 -28.25 10.83
C LEU A 104 -12.39 -29.18 11.29
N ASP A 105 -12.45 -30.39 10.75
CA ASP A 105 -13.47 -31.38 11.13
C ASP A 105 -13.28 -31.85 12.58
N GLN A 106 -12.04 -32.07 13.02
CA GLN A 106 -11.73 -32.37 14.42
C GLN A 106 -12.20 -31.27 15.37
N ARG A 107 -11.90 -30.00 15.07
CA ARG A 107 -12.36 -28.87 15.90
C ARG A 107 -13.88 -28.76 15.98
N LYS A 108 -14.58 -29.00 14.87
CA LYS A 108 -16.05 -29.01 14.85
C LYS A 108 -16.61 -30.16 15.70
N GLU A 109 -16.00 -31.33 15.63
CA GLU A 109 -16.43 -32.47 16.43
C GLU A 109 -16.19 -32.25 17.93
N GLU A 110 -15.04 -31.70 18.30
CA GLU A 110 -14.75 -31.30 19.67
C GLU A 110 -15.73 -30.25 20.19
N GLU A 111 -16.02 -29.21 19.39
CA GLU A 111 -16.99 -28.19 19.77
C GLU A 111 -18.41 -28.77 19.91
N ARG A 112 -18.81 -29.66 18.99
CA ARG A 112 -20.10 -30.36 19.06
C ARG A 112 -20.18 -31.23 20.31
N LYS A 113 -19.11 -31.98 20.62
CA LYS A 113 -19.05 -32.83 21.81
C LYS A 113 -19.15 -32.00 23.07
N ARG A 114 -18.38 -30.90 23.15
CA ARG A 114 -18.44 -29.98 24.28
C ARG A 114 -19.83 -29.38 24.46
N LYS A 115 -20.48 -28.96 23.37
CA LYS A 115 -21.86 -28.45 23.43
C LYS A 115 -22.85 -29.48 23.95
N LEU A 116 -22.71 -30.74 23.53
CA LEU A 116 -23.56 -31.83 24.03
C LEU A 116 -23.33 -32.10 25.52
N GLU A 117 -22.07 -32.13 25.96
CA GLU A 117 -21.71 -32.27 27.38
C GLU A 117 -22.27 -31.10 28.21
N ASP A 118 -22.09 -29.86 27.75
CA ASP A 118 -22.63 -28.66 28.39
C ASP A 118 -24.17 -28.72 28.47
N ASP A 119 -24.85 -29.16 27.40
CA ASP A 119 -26.31 -29.30 27.36
C ASP A 119 -26.82 -30.39 28.33
N GLU A 120 -26.14 -31.54 28.40
CA GLU A 120 -26.47 -32.62 29.34
C GLU A 120 -26.31 -32.18 30.80
N GLU A 121 -25.22 -31.47 31.13
CA GLU A 121 -24.99 -30.94 32.47
C GLU A 121 -26.07 -29.92 32.87
N VAL A 122 -26.46 -29.02 31.95
CA VAL A 122 -27.52 -28.04 32.19
C VAL A 122 -28.87 -28.72 32.37
N LEU A 123 -29.19 -29.73 31.56
CA LEU A 123 -30.43 -30.51 31.71
C LEU A 123 -30.48 -31.22 33.06
N GLY A 124 -29.40 -31.91 33.44
CA GLY A 124 -29.30 -32.60 34.74
C GLY A 124 -29.44 -31.64 35.92
N PHE A 125 -28.84 -30.44 35.84
CA PHE A 125 -29.04 -29.41 36.85
C PHE A 125 -30.51 -28.96 36.94
N ARG A 126 -31.17 -28.74 35.81
CA ARG A 126 -32.59 -28.32 35.78
C ARG A 126 -33.52 -29.39 36.34
N GLU A 127 -33.25 -30.67 36.10
CA GLU A 127 -34.01 -31.78 36.68
C GLU A 127 -33.81 -31.86 38.20
N CYS A 128 -32.57 -31.82 38.69
CA CYS A 128 -32.29 -31.79 40.12
C CYS A 128 -32.99 -30.61 40.83
N VAL A 129 -32.96 -29.41 40.24
CA VAL A 129 -33.64 -28.24 40.80
C VAL A 129 -35.15 -28.43 40.83
N ARG A 130 -35.74 -28.98 39.76
CA ARG A 130 -37.18 -29.30 39.71
C ARG A 130 -37.54 -30.31 40.80
N ASP A 131 -36.79 -31.39 40.92
CA ASP A 131 -37.08 -32.46 41.87
C ASP A 131 -36.91 -31.97 43.32
N ILE A 132 -35.92 -31.13 43.61
CA ILE A 132 -35.78 -30.46 44.93
C ILE A 132 -37.00 -29.58 45.22
N PHE A 133 -37.49 -28.84 44.21
CA PHE A 133 -38.65 -27.97 44.37
C PHE A 133 -39.96 -28.77 44.56
N GLU A 134 -40.07 -29.94 43.95
CA GLU A 134 -41.24 -30.82 44.05
C GLU A 134 -41.26 -31.63 45.36
N VAL A 135 -40.10 -32.00 45.92
CA VAL A 135 -39.98 -32.67 47.22
C VAL A 135 -40.11 -31.69 48.41
N GLY A 136 -39.94 -30.39 48.16
CA GLY A 136 -40.01 -29.32 49.16
C GLY A 136 -41.41 -28.72 49.43
N VAL A 137 -42.47 -29.24 48.79
CA VAL A 137 -43.89 -28.85 48.99
C VAL A 137 -44.65 -30.01 49.61
#